data_AF-A0A3B9MDQ1-F1
#
_entry.id   AF-A0A3B9MDQ1-F1
#
_cell.length_a   1.000
_cell.length_b   1.000
_cell.length_c   1.000
_cell.angle_alpha   90.00
_cell.angle_beta   90.00
_cell.angle_gamma   90.00
#
_symmetry.space_group_name_H-M   'P 1'
#
loop_
_entity.id
_entity.type
_entity.pdbx_description
1 polymer ?
#
loop_
_entity_poly.entity_id
_entity_poly.type
_entity_poly.pdbx_seq_one_letter_code
_entity_poly.pdbx_strand_id
1 'polypeptide(L)'
;QDLLKYGFIPEFIGRLPIIVTLHHLDQQDIVRILTEPKNALVKQYQKFFTLDNVELVFQKGSLDAIAELALLRGTGARALKSIIEEALLNSMFEIPSRPEIKRCLISERSIREALEPEFELSDEGDGPERQIGASA
;
A
#
# COMPACT_ATOMS: atom_id res chain seq x y z
N GLN A 1 -18.00 -35.68 1.04
CA GLN A 1 -19.45 -35.75 0.72
C GLN A 1 -20.00 -34.42 0.23
N ASP A 2 -19.48 -33.28 0.68
CA ASP A 2 -20.01 -31.97 0.27
C ASP A 2 -19.87 -31.67 -1.22
N LEU A 3 -18.78 -32.05 -1.88
CA LEU A 3 -18.62 -31.84 -3.33
C LEU A 3 -19.71 -32.54 -4.17
N LEU A 4 -20.17 -33.72 -3.75
CA LEU A 4 -21.29 -34.42 -4.38
C LEU A 4 -22.61 -33.65 -4.19
N LYS A 5 -22.82 -33.05 -3.01
CA LYS A 5 -23.99 -32.20 -2.72
C LYS A 5 -23.96 -30.88 -3.50
N TYR A 6 -22.77 -30.36 -3.81
CA TYR A 6 -22.55 -29.20 -4.67
C TYR A 6 -22.66 -29.51 -6.18
N GLY A 7 -22.97 -30.76 -6.56
CA GLY A 7 -23.26 -31.15 -7.94
C GLY A 7 -22.07 -31.70 -8.74
N PHE A 8 -20.92 -31.96 -8.10
CA PHE A 8 -19.80 -32.61 -8.77
C PHE A 8 -20.04 -34.13 -8.91
N ILE A 9 -19.71 -34.69 -10.07
CA ILE A 9 -19.85 -36.13 -10.34
C ILE A 9 -18.73 -36.96 -9.68
N PRO A 10 -18.99 -38.20 -9.24
CA PRO A 10 -18.00 -39.06 -8.58
C PRO A 10 -16.73 -39.31 -9.41
N GLU A 11 -16.87 -39.47 -10.73
CA GLU A 11 -15.77 -39.74 -11.67
C GLU A 11 -14.79 -38.56 -11.75
N PHE A 12 -15.30 -37.33 -11.62
CA PHE A 12 -14.49 -36.11 -11.63
C PHE A 12 -13.76 -35.92 -10.30
N ILE A 13 -14.47 -36.12 -9.18
CA ILE A 13 -13.86 -36.05 -7.84
C ILE A 13 -12.78 -37.12 -7.70
N GLY A 14 -13.00 -38.32 -8.25
CA GLY A 14 -12.02 -39.41 -8.26
C GLY A 14 -10.72 -39.09 -9.03
N ARG A 15 -10.74 -38.10 -9.93
CA ARG A 15 -9.54 -37.61 -10.65
C ARG A 15 -8.80 -36.47 -9.95
N LEU A 16 -9.28 -36.01 -8.80
CA LEU A 16 -8.66 -34.96 -7.97
C LEU A 16 -8.17 -35.56 -6.64
N PRO A 17 -7.08 -36.37 -6.66
CA PRO A 17 -6.60 -37.08 -5.47
C PRO A 17 -5.97 -36.16 -4.41
N ILE A 18 -5.63 -34.93 -4.77
CA ILE A 18 -5.01 -33.95 -3.87
C ILE A 18 -6.03 -32.83 -3.60
N ILE A 19 -6.42 -32.70 -2.34
CA ILE A 19 -7.30 -31.64 -1.85
C ILE A 19 -6.52 -30.84 -0.83
N VAL A 20 -6.44 -29.53 -1.05
CA VAL A 20 -5.81 -28.58 -0.11
C VAL A 20 -6.83 -27.50 0.22
N THR A 21 -6.94 -27.17 1.50
CA THR A 21 -7.76 -26.07 1.99
C THR A 21 -6.89 -24.86 2.30
N LEU A 22 -7.43 -23.67 2.07
CA LEU A 22 -6.79 -22.42 2.46
C LEU A 22 -7.45 -21.90 3.73
N HIS A 23 -6.64 -21.32 4.62
CA HIS A 23 -7.14 -20.61 5.78
C HIS A 23 -7.67 -19.23 5.38
N HIS A 24 -8.62 -18.72 6.16
CA HIS A 24 -9.05 -17.33 6.04
C HIS A 24 -7.91 -16.40 6.48
N LEU A 25 -7.81 -15.26 5.79
CA LEU A 25 -6.84 -14.22 6.12
C LEU A 25 -7.30 -13.49 7.38
N ASP A 26 -6.40 -13.34 8.35
CA ASP A 26 -6.60 -12.46 9.48
C ASP A 26 -5.95 -11.07 9.26
N GLN A 27 -6.03 -10.19 10.26
CA GLN A 27 -5.48 -8.84 10.16
C GLN A 27 -3.95 -8.86 10.01
N GLN A 28 -3.27 -9.79 10.69
CA GLN A 28 -1.82 -9.91 10.63
C GLN A 28 -1.39 -10.40 9.24
N ASP A 29 -2.09 -11.37 8.67
CA ASP A 29 -1.86 -11.83 7.31
C ASP A 29 -1.96 -10.68 6.29
N ILE A 30 -2.96 -9.81 6.45
CA ILE A 30 -3.15 -8.65 5.58
C ILE A 30 -1.99 -7.67 5.70
N VAL A 31 -1.56 -7.33 6.92
CA VAL A 31 -0.39 -6.44 7.15
C VAL A 31 0.87 -7.04 6.53
N ARG A 32 1.06 -8.36 6.66
CA ARG A 32 2.17 -9.07 6.02
C ARG A 32 2.10 -8.99 4.51
N ILE A 33 0.92 -9.20 3.90
CA ILE A 33 0.70 -9.04 2.46
C ILE A 33 1.04 -7.62 1.99
N LEU A 34 0.74 -6.59 2.79
CA LEU A 34 1.03 -5.19 2.48
C LEU A 34 2.53 -4.85 2.48
N THR A 35 3.36 -5.60 3.23
CA THR A 35 4.73 -5.19 3.56
C THR A 35 5.82 -6.21 3.19
N GLU A 36 5.60 -7.51 3.41
CA GLU A 36 6.64 -8.53 3.29
C GLU A 36 6.92 -8.99 1.86
N PRO A 37 5.93 -9.31 1.01
CA PRO A 37 6.18 -9.83 -0.33
C PRO A 37 7.13 -8.97 -1.15
N LYS A 38 7.84 -9.60 -2.09
CA LYS A 38 8.71 -8.88 -3.03
C LYS A 38 7.93 -7.78 -3.79
N ASN A 39 6.68 -8.07 -4.14
CA ASN A 39 5.78 -7.17 -4.84
C ASN A 39 4.68 -6.63 -3.91
N ALA A 40 5.00 -6.36 -2.64
CA ALA A 40 4.03 -5.81 -1.69
C ALA A 40 3.57 -4.40 -2.11
N LEU A 41 2.31 -4.05 -1.83
CA LEU A 41 1.72 -2.77 -2.28
C LEU A 41 2.48 -1.56 -1.73
N VAL A 42 2.87 -1.58 -0.46
CA VAL A 42 3.66 -0.49 0.15
C VAL A 42 4.93 -0.22 -0.66
N LYS A 43 5.69 -1.27 -1.01
CA LYS A 43 6.92 -1.16 -1.81
C LYS A 43 6.66 -0.63 -3.21
N GLN A 44 5.54 -1.02 -3.82
CA GLN A 44 5.15 -0.52 -5.14
C GLN A 44 4.89 0.99 -5.11
N TYR A 45 4.05 1.46 -4.17
CA TYR A 45 3.72 2.88 -4.06
C TYR A 45 4.92 3.72 -3.61
N GLN A 46 5.74 3.21 -2.71
CA GLN A 46 7.01 3.86 -2.36
C GLN A 46 7.88 4.08 -3.58
N LYS A 47 8.03 3.05 -4.43
CA LYS A 47 8.79 3.16 -5.67
C LYS A 47 8.18 4.14 -6.67
N PHE A 48 6.84 4.21 -6.77
CA PHE A 48 6.17 5.18 -7.63
C PHE A 48 6.48 6.62 -7.17
N PHE A 49 6.33 6.91 -5.88
CA PHE A 49 6.64 8.24 -5.33
C PHE A 49 8.11 8.63 -5.48
N THR A 50 9.03 7.65 -5.48
CA THR A 50 10.45 7.93 -5.71
C THR A 50 10.73 8.46 -7.13
N LEU A 51 9.85 8.20 -8.11
CA LEU A 51 9.99 8.75 -9.47
C LEU A 51 9.82 10.28 -9.47
N ASP A 52 9.03 10.79 -8.53
CA ASP A 52 8.80 12.22 -8.32
C ASP A 52 9.74 12.81 -7.23
N ASN A 53 10.77 12.06 -6.82
CA ASN A 53 11.70 12.40 -5.74
C ASN A 53 11.04 12.62 -4.36
N VAL A 54 9.89 11.99 -4.11
CA VAL A 54 9.18 12.03 -2.83
C VAL A 54 9.31 10.69 -2.09
N GLU A 55 9.56 10.74 -0.78
CA GLU A 55 9.53 9.58 0.09
C GLU A 55 8.10 9.34 0.61
N LEU A 56 7.55 8.15 0.37
CA LEU A 56 6.25 7.75 0.92
C LEU A 56 6.45 6.91 2.19
N VAL A 57 5.92 7.38 3.31
CA VAL A 57 6.05 6.74 4.61
C VAL A 57 4.68 6.32 5.12
N PHE A 58 4.49 5.02 5.32
CA PHE A 58 3.31 4.48 6.00
C PHE A 58 3.61 4.39 7.49
N GLN A 59 2.86 5.12 8.30
CA GLN A 59 2.94 4.96 9.76
C GLN A 59 2.37 3.59 10.16
N LYS A 60 2.86 3.03 11.27
CA LYS A 60 2.44 1.70 11.72
C LYS A 60 0.90 1.57 11.84
N GLY A 61 0.24 2.57 12.44
CA GLY A 61 -1.21 2.59 12.60
C GLY A 61 -1.98 2.67 11.27
N SER A 62 -1.38 3.21 10.21
CA SER A 62 -2.00 3.22 8.88
C SER A 62 -2.13 1.82 8.29
N LEU A 63 -1.12 0.97 8.47
CA LEU A 63 -1.13 -0.41 7.95
C LEU A 63 -2.19 -1.26 8.66
N ASP A 64 -2.30 -1.09 9.98
CA ASP A 64 -3.31 -1.77 10.79
C ASP A 64 -4.73 -1.31 10.40
N ALA A 65 -4.94 -0.02 10.14
CA ALA A 65 -6.21 0.53 9.69
C ALA A 65 -6.61 0.07 8.29
N ILE A 66 -5.65 0.01 7.34
CA ILE A 66 -5.91 -0.56 6.01
C ILE A 66 -6.34 -2.02 6.14
N ALA A 67 -5.68 -2.78 7.02
CA ALA A 67 -5.99 -4.19 7.23
C ALA A 67 -7.39 -4.41 7.81
N GLU A 68 -7.75 -3.63 8.83
CA GLU A 68 -9.10 -3.67 9.42
C GLU A 68 -10.18 -3.31 8.38
N LEU A 69 -9.97 -2.24 7.61
CA LEU A 69 -10.92 -1.82 6.59
C LEU A 69 -11.09 -2.86 5.47
N ALA A 70 -10.01 -3.54 5.06
CA ALA A 70 -10.05 -4.60 4.06
C ALA A 70 -10.85 -5.82 4.53
N LEU A 71 -10.71 -6.20 5.81
CA LEU A 71 -11.50 -7.27 6.42
C LEU A 71 -12.98 -6.88 6.52
N LEU A 72 -13.28 -5.64 6.92
CA LEU A 72 -14.65 -5.14 7.01
C LEU A 72 -15.36 -5.13 5.65
N ARG A 73 -14.63 -4.82 4.56
CA ARG A 73 -15.15 -4.88 3.18
C ARG A 73 -15.42 -6.30 2.67
N GLY A 74 -15.03 -7.35 3.41
CA GLY A 74 -15.34 -8.76 3.08
C GLY A 74 -14.66 -9.32 1.83
N THR A 75 -13.76 -8.56 1.20
CA THR A 75 -13.05 -8.94 -0.04
C THR A 75 -11.58 -9.30 0.22
N GLY A 76 -11.15 -9.26 1.48
CA GLY A 76 -9.81 -9.64 1.94
C GLY A 76 -8.71 -8.82 1.26
N ALA A 77 -7.62 -9.48 0.88
CA ALA A 77 -6.46 -8.82 0.26
C ALA A 77 -6.77 -8.09 -1.06
N ARG A 78 -7.91 -8.38 -1.70
CA ARG A 78 -8.30 -7.75 -2.97
C ARG A 78 -8.69 -6.28 -2.81
N ALA A 79 -9.18 -5.87 -1.64
CA ALA A 79 -9.54 -4.48 -1.34
C ALA A 79 -8.34 -3.58 -1.06
N LEU A 80 -7.16 -4.14 -0.78
CA LEU A 80 -6.01 -3.36 -0.31
C LEU A 80 -5.58 -2.29 -1.30
N LYS A 81 -5.59 -2.62 -2.60
CA LYS A 81 -5.22 -1.68 -3.66
C LYS A 81 -6.19 -0.51 -3.72
N SER A 82 -7.49 -0.76 -3.70
CA SER A 82 -8.48 0.33 -3.78
C SER A 82 -8.42 1.23 -2.55
N ILE A 83 -8.24 0.67 -1.34
CA ILE A 83 -8.12 1.46 -0.10
C ILE A 83 -6.92 2.42 -0.18
N ILE A 84 -5.77 1.93 -0.67
CA ILE A 84 -4.57 2.76 -0.80
C ILE A 84 -4.75 3.80 -1.91
N GLU A 85 -5.35 3.44 -3.04
CA GLU A 85 -5.62 4.38 -4.14
C GLU A 85 -6.57 5.50 -3.70
N GLU A 86 -7.64 5.16 -2.96
CA GLU A 86 -8.57 6.14 -2.40
C GLU A 86 -7.83 7.16 -1.52
N ALA A 87 -6.88 6.71 -0.68
CA ALA A 87 -6.12 7.58 0.21
C ALA A 87 -5.03 8.41 -0.50
N LEU A 88 -4.50 7.93 -1.63
CA LEU A 88 -3.38 8.57 -2.35
C LEU A 88 -3.80 9.37 -3.59
N LEU A 89 -5.05 9.25 -4.04
CA LEU A 89 -5.50 9.79 -5.32
C LEU A 89 -5.16 11.29 -5.48
N ASN A 90 -5.52 12.10 -4.48
CA ASN A 90 -5.26 13.54 -4.52
C ASN A 90 -3.76 13.83 -4.46
N SER A 91 -3.03 13.18 -3.54
CA SER A 91 -1.59 13.37 -3.39
C SER A 91 -0.80 13.06 -4.65
N MET A 92 -1.17 11.99 -5.36
CA MET A 92 -0.56 11.62 -6.64
C MET A 92 -0.76 12.68 -7.74
N PHE A 93 -1.83 13.45 -7.67
CA PHE A 93 -2.08 14.54 -8.62
C PHE A 93 -1.35 15.83 -8.21
N GLU A 94 -1.28 16.13 -6.92
CA GLU A 94 -0.67 17.37 -6.41
C GLU A 94 0.86 17.33 -6.40
N ILE A 95 1.46 16.21 -5.99
CA ILE A 95 2.92 16.08 -5.81
C ILE A 95 3.71 16.45 -7.07
N PRO A 96 3.35 16.01 -8.29
CA PRO A 96 4.08 16.40 -9.49
C PRO A 96 4.12 17.92 -9.75
N SER A 97 3.16 18.67 -9.19
CA SER A 97 3.08 20.13 -9.33
C SER A 97 3.73 20.89 -8.16
N ARG A 98 4.21 20.19 -7.13
CA ARG A 98 4.71 20.76 -5.87
C ARG A 98 6.12 20.27 -5.54
N PRO A 99 7.15 20.84 -6.19
CA PRO A 99 8.53 20.39 -6.04
C PRO A 99 9.11 20.58 -4.63
N GLU A 100 8.46 21.37 -3.79
CA GLU A 100 8.87 21.60 -2.41
C GLU A 100 8.61 20.40 -1.47
N ILE A 101 7.79 19.43 -1.89
CA ILE A 101 7.42 18.26 -1.08
C ILE A 101 8.56 17.24 -1.12
N LYS A 102 9.06 16.83 0.06
CA LYS A 102 10.07 15.77 0.19
C LYS A 102 9.47 14.46 0.67
N ARG A 103 8.50 14.51 1.59
CA ARG A 103 7.91 13.31 2.19
C ARG A 103 6.40 13.41 2.26
N CYS A 104 5.75 12.27 2.02
CA CYS A 104 4.31 12.06 2.16
C CYS A 104 4.08 11.02 3.25
N LEU A 105 3.37 11.40 4.31
CA LEU A 105 3.11 10.57 5.48
C LEU A 105 1.65 10.12 5.49
N ILE A 106 1.45 8.80 5.44
CA ILE A 106 0.14 8.18 5.57
C ILE A 106 -0.08 7.82 7.03
N SER A 107 -1.04 8.50 7.65
CA SER A 107 -1.45 8.26 9.03
C SER A 107 -2.66 7.32 9.10
N GLU A 108 -2.95 6.83 10.31
CA GLU A 108 -4.19 6.08 10.57
C GLU A 108 -5.44 6.91 10.20
N ARG A 109 -5.44 8.21 10.49
CA ARG A 109 -6.56 9.11 10.22
C ARG A 109 -6.80 9.29 8.73
N SER A 110 -5.73 9.39 7.93
CA SER A 110 -5.82 9.48 6.47
C SER A 110 -6.57 8.28 5.88
N ILE A 111 -6.43 7.10 6.48
CA ILE A 111 -7.14 5.88 6.04
C ILE A 111 -8.57 5.82 6.56
N ARG A 112 -8.80 6.12 7.84
CA ARG A 112 -10.11 5.96 8.48
C ARG A 112 -11.10 7.08 8.13
N GLU A 113 -10.60 8.30 8.02
CA GLU A 113 -11.41 9.51 7.81
C GLU A 113 -11.35 10.00 6.35
N ALA A 114 -10.64 9.28 5.47
CA ALA A 114 -10.37 9.69 4.08
C ALA A 114 -9.80 11.12 3.98
N LEU A 115 -8.98 11.48 4.97
CA LEU A 115 -8.26 12.75 5.01
C LEU A 115 -7.01 12.67 4.14
N GLU A 116 -6.60 13.83 3.64
CA GLU A 116 -5.37 13.93 2.86
C GLU A 116 -4.14 13.56 3.71
N PRO A 117 -3.13 12.92 3.10
CA PRO A 117 -1.85 12.64 3.75
C PRO A 117 -1.13 13.93 4.19
N GLU A 118 -0.30 13.80 5.22
CA GLU A 118 0.53 14.92 5.68
C GLU A 118 1.77 15.04 4.80
N PHE A 119 2.11 16.26 4.37
CA PHE A 119 3.30 16.53 3.57
C PHE A 119 4.37 17.23 4.39
N GLU A 120 5.60 16.74 4.28
CA GLU A 120 6.77 17.44 4.79
C GLU A 120 7.54 18.09 3.63
N LEU A 121 7.82 19.37 3.82
CA LEU A 121 8.54 20.21 2.88
C LEU A 121 10.04 20.11 3.15
N SER A 122 10.87 20.27 2.12
CA SER A 122 12.28 20.57 2.35
C SER A 122 12.44 21.97 2.93
N ASP A 123 13.09 22.07 4.09
CA ASP A 123 13.71 23.33 4.50
C ASP A 123 14.77 23.72 3.45
N GLU A 124 14.73 24.95 2.95
CA GLU A 124 15.80 25.54 2.14
C GLU A 124 17.10 25.56 2.96
N GLY A 125 17.94 24.53 2.81
CA GLY A 125 19.19 24.42 3.58
C GLY A 125 20.30 23.57 2.97
N ASP A 126 20.11 22.96 1.80
CA ASP A 126 21.18 22.26 1.07
C ASP A 126 21.31 22.83 -0.34
N GLY A 127 21.74 24.10 -0.41
CA GLY A 127 22.21 24.70 -1.66
C GLY A 127 23.63 24.21 -1.93
N PRO A 128 24.00 23.87 -3.18
CA PRO A 128 25.38 23.53 -3.49
C PRO A 128 26.28 24.72 -3.14
N GLU A 129 27.36 24.47 -2.40
CA GLU A 129 28.42 25.44 -2.13
C GLU A 129 28.77 26.16 -3.43
N ARG A 130 28.46 27.46 -3.51
CA ARG A 130 29.02 28.33 -4.54
C ARG A 130 30.53 28.26 -4.37
N GLN A 131 31.21 27.55 -5.27
CA GLN A 131 32.61 27.79 -5.54
C GLN A 131 32.74 29.26 -5.97
N ILE A 132 33.10 30.10 -5.01
CA ILE A 132 33.64 31.42 -5.26
C ILE A 132 35.04 31.16 -5.84
N GLY A 133 35.09 30.91 -7.15
CA GLY A 133 36.34 30.94 -7.90
C GLY A 133 36.87 32.36 -7.86
N ALA A 134 37.78 32.60 -6.93
CA ALA A 134 38.54 33.83 -6.83
C ALA A 134 39.25 34.13 -8.16
N SER A 135 39.16 35.38 -8.58
CA SER A 135 39.98 35.95 -9.65
C SER A 135 41.47 35.88 -9.29
N ALA A 136 42.29 35.49 -10.25
CA ALA A 136 43.66 35.96 -10.47
C ALA A 136 44.00 35.82 -11.95
#